data_AF-A0A6C0IW25-F1
#
_entry.id   AF-A0A6C0IW25-F1
#
_cell.length_a   1.000
_cell.length_b   1.000
_cell.length_c   1.000
_cell.angle_alpha   90.00
_cell.angle_beta   90.00
_cell.angle_gamma   90.00
#
_symmetry.space_group_name_H-M   'P 1'
#
loop_
_entity.id
_entity.type
_entity.pdbx_description
1 polymer ?
#
loop_
_entity_poly.entity_id
_entity_poly.type
_entity_poly.pdbx_seq_one_letter_code
_entity_poly.pdbx_strand_id
1 'polypeptide(L)'
;MSAGAPFILATNRGAIDEMMVATGILKKSLEMEMARRTARGDENTIPDIYNIEETHRLLFYAGFKPYVLCALEFAVISAPSTATTSSDIDVSFAVPQYGEFFGPGVVHMRYASGAYYAAGTGPIAKKSVSDYSTGTTTVTVDSFSEASTANVITAVIAAEGASLAATQLTVGGRVLDLSSTTRAYSLNTEIVSFDGRVLGTSASVRDTIKYVDFPGEFGIKKASFKVNGNPIAEFTFYDYMYCREFELPAHKKEAYYRAMGQELPIEAKSASNPVTGSTDNVAMSSGSMYRTVKQIVRGHQTPQYATTQLDCWSELLFWFSRYNEGMILSAAIPSGQRMIDITFRAPTSMVSRGPAGWHHTWVNVYDKTDLVEATDVKHECTIIDRIDEWTVFNTNGAITGAPTLTAELYIGHLFVLPLIHDIFVERVGFFLVRLLQNQTYDTSAATTEMRLTTRFPTENIRFGLWPTANLLDAEKWHKASSVTERSFQERVAVSVSALATTAVTSLTNVFGAGRGENFTYFEEAATIDTAHLKSHGAYLTPVDAPMAYFSNYQSTRFGAKACSGAVDKGQISFALENGEWEFSSHFDMSRARETDLTLKSSVISSTTTGRVVIQTTAINFLMIAEGSAVLRFAS
;
A
#
# COMPACT_ATOMS: atom_id res chain seq x y z
N MET A 1 64.27 21.26 -6.68
CA MET A 1 63.99 20.04 -7.46
C MET A 1 62.49 19.83 -7.49
N SER A 2 61.85 19.97 -8.65
CA SER A 2 60.41 19.73 -8.85
C SER A 2 60.24 18.88 -10.10
N ALA A 3 60.63 17.61 -10.01
CA ALA A 3 60.34 16.64 -11.06
C ALA A 3 58.99 15.99 -10.74
N GLY A 4 58.01 16.13 -11.64
CA GLY A 4 56.69 15.52 -11.49
C GLY A 4 56.77 13.99 -11.55
N ALA A 5 56.07 13.32 -10.63
CA ALA A 5 55.94 11.86 -10.56
C ALA A 5 55.21 11.27 -11.80
N PRO A 6 55.41 9.99 -12.14
CA PRO A 6 54.89 9.41 -13.38
C PRO A 6 53.38 9.14 -13.27
N PHE A 7 52.57 10.08 -13.72
CA PHE A 7 51.12 9.91 -13.90
C PHE A 7 50.74 10.08 -15.38
N ILE A 8 50.26 9.00 -16.01
CA ILE A 8 50.02 8.89 -17.46
C ILE A 8 48.74 9.64 -17.91
N LEU A 9 47.80 9.92 -17.00
CA LEU A 9 46.55 10.66 -17.29
C LEU A 9 46.70 12.20 -17.27
N ALA A 10 47.85 12.74 -16.84
CA ALA A 10 48.05 14.19 -16.72
C ALA A 10 48.42 14.88 -18.05
N THR A 11 48.66 14.10 -19.12
CA THR A 11 49.12 14.60 -20.43
C THR A 11 48.14 14.29 -21.55
N ASN A 12 46.85 14.18 -21.25
CA ASN A 12 45.80 14.12 -22.27
C ASN A 12 45.80 15.44 -23.06
N ARG A 13 46.19 15.34 -24.34
CA ARG A 13 46.33 16.46 -25.29
C ARG A 13 45.75 16.04 -26.63
N GLY A 14 44.43 15.94 -26.68
CA GLY A 14 43.65 15.84 -27.92
C GLY A 14 42.73 17.03 -28.11
N ALA A 15 42.18 17.19 -29.33
CA ALA A 15 41.19 18.24 -29.62
C ALA A 15 39.94 18.14 -28.72
N ILE A 16 39.54 16.93 -28.32
CA ILE A 16 38.43 16.70 -27.38
C ILE A 16 38.81 17.18 -25.97
N ASP A 17 40.05 16.98 -25.53
CA ASP A 17 40.53 17.43 -24.22
C ASP A 17 40.63 18.96 -24.16
N GLU A 18 40.99 19.61 -25.27
CA GLU A 18 40.94 21.08 -25.36
C GLU A 18 39.52 21.64 -25.22
N MET A 19 38.49 20.88 -25.61
CA MET A 19 37.09 21.27 -25.40
C MET A 19 36.56 20.93 -23.99
N MET A 20 37.01 19.81 -23.40
CA MET A 20 36.50 19.34 -22.11
C MET A 20 37.23 19.95 -20.91
N VAL A 21 38.56 19.99 -20.95
CA VAL A 21 39.41 20.44 -19.83
C VAL A 21 39.96 21.84 -20.10
N ALA A 22 40.14 22.20 -21.38
CA ALA A 22 40.55 23.53 -21.81
C ALA A 22 41.82 24.08 -21.11
N THR A 23 42.77 23.19 -20.78
CA THR A 23 43.99 23.53 -20.01
C THR A 23 44.79 24.70 -20.60
N GLY A 24 44.81 24.85 -21.93
CA GLY A 24 45.45 25.98 -22.60
C GLY A 24 44.77 27.33 -22.30
N ILE A 25 43.43 27.36 -22.28
CA ILE A 25 42.63 28.54 -21.93
C ILE A 25 42.79 28.86 -20.45
N LEU A 26 42.75 27.85 -19.58
CA LEU A 26 42.99 28.01 -18.15
C LEU A 26 44.36 28.65 -17.89
N LYS A 27 45.42 28.07 -18.46
CA LYS A 27 46.78 28.57 -18.30
C LYS A 27 46.91 30.03 -18.77
N LYS A 28 46.37 30.34 -19.95
CA LYS A 28 46.39 31.70 -20.50
C LYS A 28 45.65 32.68 -19.58
N SER A 29 44.50 32.29 -19.04
CA SER A 29 43.69 33.13 -18.16
C SER A 29 44.41 33.41 -16.84
N LEU A 30 45.06 32.38 -16.26
CA LEU A 30 45.89 32.52 -15.08
C LEU A 30 47.09 33.44 -15.31
N GLU A 31 47.81 33.27 -16.42
CA GLU A 31 48.95 34.12 -16.79
C GLU A 31 48.53 35.59 -17.01
N MET A 32 47.38 35.82 -17.66
CA MET A 32 46.83 37.16 -17.86
C MET A 32 46.44 37.82 -16.53
N GLU A 33 45.81 37.08 -15.60
CA GLU A 33 45.43 37.63 -14.31
C GLU A 33 46.66 37.92 -13.43
N MET A 34 47.67 37.05 -13.44
CA MET A 34 48.95 37.31 -12.80
C MET A 34 49.61 38.60 -13.33
N ALA A 35 49.61 38.78 -14.66
CA ALA A 35 50.15 39.98 -15.29
C ALA A 35 49.36 41.24 -14.90
N ARG A 36 48.02 41.16 -14.82
CA ARG A 36 47.17 42.27 -14.38
C ARG A 36 47.38 42.65 -12.91
N ARG A 37 47.49 41.67 -12.01
CA ARG A 37 47.76 41.91 -10.58
C ARG A 37 49.16 42.51 -10.38
N THR A 38 50.15 42.01 -11.13
CA THR A 38 51.49 42.59 -11.16
C THR A 38 51.47 44.05 -11.66
N ALA A 39 50.74 44.35 -12.72
CA ALA A 39 50.62 45.71 -13.26
C ALA A 39 49.86 46.68 -12.34
N ARG A 40 48.93 46.16 -11.52
CA ARG A 40 48.25 46.92 -10.45
C ARG A 40 49.13 47.15 -9.22
N GLY A 41 50.24 46.40 -9.09
CA GLY A 41 51.13 46.46 -7.93
C GLY A 41 50.61 45.70 -6.71
N ASP A 42 49.75 44.68 -6.92
CA ASP A 42 49.20 43.87 -5.83
C ASP A 42 50.31 43.03 -5.16
N GLU A 43 50.27 42.91 -3.83
CA GLU A 43 51.26 42.12 -3.05
C GLU A 43 51.20 40.62 -3.38
N ASN A 44 50.02 40.09 -3.68
CA ASN A 44 49.83 38.70 -4.10
C ASN A 44 49.40 38.64 -5.58
N THR A 45 50.31 38.17 -6.43
CA THR A 45 50.05 38.04 -7.87
C THR A 45 49.39 36.71 -8.24
N ILE A 46 49.28 35.76 -7.30
CA ILE A 46 48.63 34.46 -7.54
C ILE A 46 47.11 34.69 -7.71
N PRO A 47 46.49 34.16 -8.79
CA PRO A 47 45.05 34.28 -9.00
C PRO A 47 44.25 33.55 -7.92
N ASP A 48 43.10 34.10 -7.55
CA ASP A 48 42.22 33.46 -6.55
C ASP A 48 41.37 32.36 -7.19
N ILE A 49 40.78 31.50 -6.36
CA ILE A 49 39.85 30.45 -6.81
C ILE A 49 38.69 31.04 -7.64
N TYR A 50 38.20 32.22 -7.26
CA TYR A 50 37.16 32.93 -8.01
C TYR A 50 37.55 33.16 -9.48
N ASN A 51 38.82 33.54 -9.74
CA ASN A 51 39.29 33.76 -11.11
C ASN A 51 39.37 32.46 -11.93
N ILE A 52 39.54 31.31 -11.26
CA ILE A 52 39.48 30.00 -11.90
C ILE A 52 38.03 29.63 -12.19
N GLU A 53 37.13 29.82 -11.23
CA GLU A 53 35.71 29.47 -11.31
C GLU A 53 34.92 30.29 -12.33
N GLU A 54 35.40 31.46 -12.75
CA GLU A 54 34.84 32.22 -13.87
C GLU A 54 34.76 31.39 -15.16
N THR A 55 35.66 30.41 -15.34
CA THR A 55 35.75 29.62 -16.58
C THR A 55 35.80 28.11 -16.36
N HIS A 56 36.32 27.63 -15.23
CA HIS A 56 36.55 26.22 -14.97
C HIS A 56 35.93 25.79 -13.63
N ARG A 57 35.26 24.63 -13.62
CA ARG A 57 34.77 24.03 -12.38
C ARG A 57 35.88 23.25 -11.68
N LEU A 58 36.17 23.58 -10.43
CA LEU A 58 37.06 22.79 -9.60
C LEU A 58 36.34 21.53 -9.09
N LEU A 59 36.97 20.36 -9.28
CA LEU A 59 36.43 19.09 -8.79
C LEU A 59 36.74 18.87 -7.30
N PHE A 60 37.84 19.43 -6.81
CA PHE A 60 38.23 19.40 -5.40
C PHE A 60 38.13 20.80 -4.82
N TYR A 61 36.93 21.17 -4.38
CA TYR A 61 36.64 22.46 -3.78
C TYR A 61 35.72 22.29 -2.58
N ALA A 62 36.05 22.97 -1.48
CA ALA A 62 35.31 22.90 -0.22
C ALA A 62 34.70 24.26 0.17
N GLY A 63 34.40 25.12 -0.81
CA GLY A 63 33.70 26.37 -0.55
C GLY A 63 32.26 26.13 -0.13
N PHE A 64 31.76 26.95 0.78
CA PHE A 64 30.38 26.96 1.22
C PHE A 64 29.88 28.41 1.33
N LYS A 65 28.57 28.60 1.20
CA LYS A 65 27.94 29.89 1.49
C LYS A 65 27.54 29.91 2.96
N PRO A 66 27.89 30.95 3.74
CA PRO A 66 27.33 31.08 5.09
C PRO A 66 25.81 31.16 4.98
N TYR A 67 25.12 30.37 5.79
CA TYR A 67 23.66 30.37 5.86
C TYR A 67 23.20 31.37 6.93
N VAL A 68 22.00 31.90 6.76
CA VAL A 68 21.34 32.71 7.79
C VAL A 68 21.00 31.81 8.96
N LEU A 69 21.32 32.25 10.19
CA LEU A 69 20.93 31.52 11.40
C LEU A 69 19.41 31.33 11.43
N CYS A 70 18.98 30.08 11.44
CA CYS A 70 17.60 29.70 11.59
C CYS A 70 17.48 28.45 12.48
N ALA A 71 16.31 28.27 13.10
CA ALA A 71 16.01 27.11 13.92
C ALA A 71 14.59 26.63 13.63
N LEU A 72 14.34 25.32 13.62
CA LEU A 72 13.02 24.74 13.43
C LEU A 72 12.59 24.05 14.72
N GLU A 73 11.38 24.33 15.19
CA GLU A 73 10.76 23.64 16.33
C GLU A 73 9.31 23.26 16.00
N PHE A 74 8.87 22.07 16.44
CA PHE A 74 7.48 21.64 16.24
C PHE A 74 6.61 22.07 17.41
N ALA A 75 5.52 22.78 17.11
CA ALA A 75 4.43 23.02 18.05
C ALA A 75 3.39 21.90 17.96
N VAL A 76 2.88 21.46 19.11
CA VAL A 76 1.84 20.43 19.21
C VAL A 76 0.50 21.07 19.53
N ILE A 77 -0.53 20.72 18.77
CA ILE A 77 -1.88 21.27 18.89
C ILE A 77 -2.84 20.09 19.05
N SER A 78 -3.37 19.89 20.25
CA SER A 78 -4.33 18.81 20.51
C SER A 78 -5.72 19.16 19.98
N ALA A 79 -6.43 18.15 19.47
CA ALA A 79 -7.83 18.32 19.05
C ALA A 79 -8.72 18.65 20.26
N PRO A 80 -9.70 19.58 20.12
CA PRO A 80 -10.57 20.00 21.22
C PRO A 80 -11.56 18.93 21.73
N SER A 81 -11.81 17.85 20.98
CA SER A 81 -12.62 16.72 21.46
C SER A 81 -12.26 15.41 20.78
N THR A 82 -12.20 14.33 21.54
CA THR A 82 -11.97 12.96 21.09
C THR A 82 -13.25 12.16 21.30
N ALA A 83 -13.72 11.45 20.26
CA ALA A 83 -15.06 10.87 20.28
C ALA A 83 -15.09 9.43 19.75
N THR A 84 -15.85 8.58 20.43
CA THR A 84 -16.30 7.27 19.93
C THR A 84 -17.55 7.50 19.10
N THR A 85 -17.40 7.72 17.80
CA THR A 85 -18.54 7.93 16.90
C THR A 85 -18.57 6.90 15.79
N SER A 86 -19.77 6.51 15.39
CA SER A 86 -20.00 5.78 14.14
C SER A 86 -20.02 6.70 12.92
N SER A 87 -19.90 8.01 13.12
CA SER A 87 -19.80 9.04 12.09
C SER A 87 -18.39 9.58 11.96
N ASP A 88 -18.10 10.17 10.80
CA ASP A 88 -16.89 10.95 10.57
C ASP A 88 -16.77 12.10 11.59
N ILE A 89 -15.54 12.48 11.90
CA ILE A 89 -15.20 13.48 12.93
C ILE A 89 -14.50 14.64 12.25
N ASP A 90 -15.12 15.82 12.28
CA ASP A 90 -14.49 17.06 11.81
C ASP A 90 -13.74 17.74 12.96
N VAL A 91 -12.45 17.99 12.76
CA VAL A 91 -11.58 18.67 13.72
C VAL A 91 -10.94 19.87 13.05
N SER A 92 -10.95 21.01 13.73
CA SER A 92 -10.31 22.24 13.26
C SER A 92 -9.15 22.60 14.17
N PHE A 93 -7.94 22.65 13.61
CA PHE A 93 -6.71 23.01 14.31
C PHE A 93 -6.33 24.46 14.00
N ALA A 94 -6.26 25.31 15.01
CA ALA A 94 -5.77 26.68 14.86
C ALA A 94 -4.23 26.68 14.86
N VAL A 95 -3.61 27.17 13.78
CA VAL A 95 -2.15 27.25 13.70
C VAL A 95 -1.65 28.41 14.58
N PRO A 96 -0.87 28.15 15.65
CA PRO A 96 -0.47 29.17 16.61
C PRO A 96 0.53 30.15 15.99
N GLN A 97 0.58 31.37 16.53
CA GLN A 97 1.64 32.33 16.22
C GLN A 97 2.81 32.08 17.16
N TYR A 98 3.75 31.26 16.68
CA TYR A 98 4.91 30.81 17.44
C TYR A 98 6.21 31.24 16.77
N GLY A 99 6.56 30.68 15.61
CA GLY A 99 7.69 31.15 14.79
C GLY A 99 7.30 32.14 13.68
N GLU A 100 8.32 32.70 13.05
CA GLU A 100 8.26 33.63 11.92
C GLU A 100 7.71 32.97 10.66
N PHE A 101 7.99 31.68 10.43
CA PHE A 101 7.34 30.89 9.40
C PHE A 101 6.73 29.61 9.98
N PHE A 102 5.77 29.02 9.27
CA PHE A 102 5.25 27.69 9.57
C PHE A 102 5.20 26.83 8.31
N GLY A 103 5.31 25.51 8.46
CA GLY A 103 5.48 24.62 7.31
C GLY A 103 5.23 23.15 7.57
N PRO A 104 6.29 22.33 7.70
CA PRO A 104 6.18 20.87 7.75
C PRO A 104 5.21 20.45 8.85
N GLY A 105 4.18 19.71 8.46
CA GLY A 105 3.09 19.33 9.34
C GLY A 105 2.85 17.82 9.31
N VAL A 106 2.60 17.23 10.48
CA VAL A 106 2.22 15.83 10.62
C VAL A 106 1.06 15.72 11.61
N VAL A 107 0.10 14.87 11.29
CA VAL A 107 -1.04 14.56 12.14
C VAL A 107 -0.76 13.24 12.82
N HIS A 108 -0.73 13.25 14.14
CA HIS A 108 -0.65 12.06 14.95
C HIS A 108 -2.06 11.61 15.30
N MET A 109 -2.48 10.49 14.73
CA MET A 109 -3.73 9.81 15.04
C MET A 109 -3.44 8.62 15.95
N ARG A 110 -4.03 8.60 17.12
CA ARG A 110 -3.95 7.49 18.06
C ARG A 110 -5.32 6.86 18.24
N TYR A 111 -5.42 5.58 17.92
CA TYR A 111 -6.57 4.74 18.19
C TYR A 111 -6.33 3.93 19.46
N ALA A 112 -7.21 4.08 20.44
CA ALA A 112 -7.13 3.36 21.69
C ALA A 112 -7.26 1.83 21.48
N SER A 113 -6.61 1.06 22.36
CA SER A 113 -6.75 -0.39 22.39
C SER A 113 -8.10 -0.82 22.95
N GLY A 114 -8.46 -2.09 22.73
CA GLY A 114 -9.57 -2.73 23.43
C GLY A 114 -10.88 -2.76 22.67
N ALA A 115 -10.91 -2.41 21.38
CA ALA A 115 -12.04 -2.77 20.52
C ALA A 115 -12.03 -4.27 20.22
N TYR A 116 -13.18 -4.93 20.37
CA TYR A 116 -13.35 -6.35 20.08
C TYR A 116 -14.78 -6.66 19.62
N TYR A 117 -14.96 -7.79 18.95
CA TYR A 117 -16.29 -8.32 18.67
C TYR A 117 -16.84 -9.05 19.89
N ALA A 118 -18.08 -8.73 20.26
CA ALA A 118 -18.77 -9.42 21.35
C ALA A 118 -18.77 -10.94 21.10
N ALA A 119 -18.59 -11.72 22.17
CA ALA A 119 -18.65 -13.17 22.05
C ALA A 119 -20.07 -13.60 21.71
N GLY A 120 -20.20 -14.42 20.68
CA GLY A 120 -21.41 -15.17 20.36
C GLY A 120 -21.35 -16.58 20.91
N THR A 121 -22.44 -17.31 20.68
CA THR A 121 -22.44 -18.76 20.86
C THR A 121 -21.89 -19.42 19.60
N GLY A 122 -21.05 -20.43 19.76
CA GLY A 122 -20.58 -21.30 18.69
C GLY A 122 -21.74 -21.83 17.84
N PRO A 123 -21.49 -22.19 16.58
CA PRO A 123 -22.55 -22.51 15.65
C PRO A 123 -23.15 -23.88 15.99
N ILE A 124 -24.40 -24.03 15.58
CA ILE A 124 -25.12 -25.30 15.52
C ILE A 124 -24.61 -26.03 14.27
N ALA A 125 -24.29 -27.32 14.40
CA ALA A 125 -23.55 -28.09 13.40
C ALA A 125 -24.32 -28.25 12.07
N LYS A 126 -23.60 -28.70 11.02
CA LYS A 126 -24.12 -28.94 9.66
C LYS A 126 -25.38 -29.82 9.66
N LYS A 127 -26.04 -29.88 8.51
CA LYS A 127 -26.98 -30.95 8.19
C LYS A 127 -26.17 -32.20 7.82
N SER A 128 -26.55 -33.37 8.34
CA SER A 128 -25.94 -34.64 7.95
C SER A 128 -26.14 -34.90 6.45
N VAL A 129 -25.14 -35.47 5.75
CA VAL A 129 -25.27 -35.84 4.33
C VAL A 129 -26.41 -36.84 4.08
N SER A 130 -26.86 -37.53 5.14
CA SER A 130 -28.08 -38.34 5.15
C SER A 130 -29.35 -37.59 4.73
N ASP A 131 -29.32 -36.25 4.71
CA ASP A 131 -30.51 -35.42 4.50
C ASP A 131 -30.63 -34.90 3.05
N TYR A 132 -29.78 -35.37 2.14
CA TYR A 132 -29.93 -35.15 0.69
C TYR A 132 -30.81 -36.26 0.09
N SER A 133 -31.98 -35.88 -0.43
CA SER A 133 -32.92 -36.80 -1.06
C SER A 133 -32.33 -37.49 -2.30
N THR A 134 -32.70 -38.75 -2.49
CA THR A 134 -32.46 -39.57 -3.68
C THR A 134 -32.88 -38.84 -4.96
N GLY A 135 -31.91 -38.26 -5.68
CA GLY A 135 -32.16 -37.59 -6.97
C GLY A 135 -31.07 -36.63 -7.45
N THR A 136 -30.10 -36.26 -6.60
CA THR A 136 -29.04 -35.31 -6.96
C THR A 136 -27.76 -36.04 -7.42
N THR A 137 -27.31 -35.76 -8.64
CA THR A 137 -26.14 -36.38 -9.29
C THR A 137 -24.79 -35.86 -8.79
N THR A 138 -24.78 -34.74 -8.07
CA THR A 138 -23.60 -34.10 -7.46
C THR A 138 -24.01 -33.52 -6.12
N VAL A 139 -23.34 -33.92 -5.03
CA VAL A 139 -23.53 -33.31 -3.71
C VAL A 139 -22.42 -32.27 -3.50
N THR A 140 -22.78 -31.00 -3.59
CA THR A 140 -21.90 -29.88 -3.26
C THR A 140 -22.23 -29.41 -1.85
N VAL A 141 -21.31 -29.59 -0.89
CA VAL A 141 -21.50 -29.15 0.50
C VAL A 141 -21.00 -27.71 0.64
N ASP A 142 -21.73 -26.75 0.06
CA ASP A 142 -21.36 -25.32 0.06
C ASP A 142 -22.40 -24.40 0.75
N SER A 143 -23.45 -24.92 1.40
CA SER A 143 -24.45 -24.06 2.08
C SER A 143 -24.89 -24.58 3.46
N PHE A 144 -25.04 -23.62 4.39
CA PHE A 144 -25.35 -23.81 5.81
C PHE A 144 -26.86 -23.64 6.07
N SER A 145 -27.46 -24.48 6.93
CA SER A 145 -28.80 -24.22 7.52
C SER A 145 -28.93 -24.86 8.91
N GLU A 146 -29.84 -24.32 9.73
CA GLU A 146 -29.80 -24.21 11.20
C GLU A 146 -30.11 -25.46 12.06
N ALA A 147 -29.89 -26.71 11.61
CA ALA A 147 -30.68 -27.82 12.18
C ALA A 147 -29.95 -29.07 12.75
N SER A 148 -28.74 -29.02 13.34
CA SER A 148 -28.27 -30.20 14.12
C SER A 148 -27.38 -29.93 15.36
N THR A 149 -27.62 -30.70 16.42
CA THR A 149 -26.98 -30.58 17.74
C THR A 149 -25.71 -31.44 17.92
N ALA A 150 -25.17 -32.04 16.85
CA ALA A 150 -24.06 -33.00 16.94
C ALA A 150 -22.70 -32.34 16.62
N ASN A 151 -21.72 -32.45 17.53
CA ASN A 151 -20.40 -31.79 17.38
C ASN A 151 -19.51 -32.36 16.26
N VAL A 152 -19.80 -33.57 15.76
CA VAL A 152 -19.13 -34.19 14.63
C VAL A 152 -20.22 -34.82 13.78
N ILE A 153 -20.24 -34.47 12.50
CA ILE A 153 -21.15 -35.09 11.54
C ILE A 153 -20.32 -36.03 10.69
N THR A 154 -20.37 -37.31 11.04
CA THR A 154 -19.85 -38.38 10.22
C THR A 154 -20.96 -38.82 9.27
N ALA A 155 -20.85 -38.42 8.01
CA ALA A 155 -21.60 -39.10 6.97
C ALA A 155 -20.91 -40.44 6.69
N VAL A 156 -21.38 -41.51 7.33
CA VAL A 156 -20.94 -42.86 6.97
C VAL A 156 -21.60 -43.22 5.64
N ILE A 157 -20.83 -43.23 4.54
CA ILE A 157 -21.27 -43.90 3.31
C ILE A 157 -20.97 -45.38 3.50
N ALA A 158 -21.82 -46.10 4.25
CA ALA A 158 -21.68 -47.54 4.43
C ALA A 158 -22.78 -48.32 3.72
N ALA A 159 -22.33 -49.42 3.12
CA ALA A 159 -23.08 -50.56 2.58
C ALA A 159 -24.21 -50.98 3.53
N GLU A 160 -25.36 -51.49 3.09
CA GLU A 160 -25.58 -52.56 2.10
C GLU A 160 -26.99 -52.34 1.52
N GLY A 161 -27.15 -52.38 0.18
CA GLY A 161 -28.46 -52.29 -0.48
C GLY A 161 -29.05 -50.90 -0.75
N ALA A 162 -28.42 -49.81 -0.30
CA ALA A 162 -28.82 -48.45 -0.70
C ALA A 162 -27.96 -47.96 -1.88
N SER A 163 -28.57 -47.82 -3.06
CA SER A 163 -27.93 -47.13 -4.19
C SER A 163 -27.89 -45.63 -3.92
N LEU A 164 -26.69 -45.09 -3.70
CA LEU A 164 -26.47 -43.65 -3.84
C LEU A 164 -26.48 -43.31 -5.34
N ALA A 165 -27.33 -42.37 -5.75
CA ALA A 165 -27.41 -41.91 -7.14
C ALA A 165 -26.27 -40.92 -7.52
N ALA A 166 -25.46 -40.48 -6.54
CA ALA A 166 -24.32 -39.61 -6.78
C ALA A 166 -23.09 -40.44 -7.17
N THR A 167 -22.68 -40.37 -8.43
CA THR A 167 -21.45 -41.01 -8.95
C THR A 167 -20.19 -40.22 -8.60
N GLN A 168 -20.31 -38.98 -8.14
CA GLN A 168 -19.19 -38.07 -7.88
C GLN A 168 -19.41 -37.19 -6.64
N LEU A 169 -18.38 -37.03 -5.82
CA LEU A 169 -18.30 -36.08 -4.70
C LEU A 169 -17.20 -35.06 -4.97
N THR A 170 -17.54 -33.78 -5.02
CA THR A 170 -16.55 -32.70 -5.21
C THR A 170 -16.24 -32.05 -3.87
N VAL A 171 -14.99 -32.15 -3.40
CA VAL A 171 -14.51 -31.47 -2.19
C VAL A 171 -13.33 -30.57 -2.56
N GLY A 172 -13.47 -29.25 -2.37
CA GLY A 172 -12.41 -28.29 -2.68
C GLY A 172 -11.97 -28.32 -4.15
N GLY A 173 -12.92 -28.47 -5.08
CA GLY A 173 -12.67 -28.52 -6.52
C GLY A 173 -12.14 -29.86 -7.06
N ARG A 174 -11.90 -30.86 -6.19
CA ARG A 174 -11.49 -32.20 -6.59
C ARG A 174 -12.68 -33.15 -6.62
N VAL A 175 -12.89 -33.78 -7.78
CA VAL A 175 -13.94 -34.78 -7.99
C VAL A 175 -13.44 -36.15 -7.54
N LEU A 176 -14.15 -36.77 -6.59
CA LEU A 176 -13.97 -38.13 -6.13
C LEU A 176 -15.03 -39.02 -6.78
N ASP A 177 -14.60 -40.06 -7.48
CA ASP A 177 -15.50 -41.05 -8.06
C ASP A 177 -16.01 -41.99 -6.95
N LEU A 178 -17.32 -41.93 -6.70
CA LEU A 178 -18.01 -42.72 -5.67
C LEU A 178 -18.54 -44.06 -6.22
N SER A 179 -18.32 -44.36 -7.51
CA SER A 179 -18.85 -45.55 -8.17
C SER A 179 -18.11 -46.86 -7.84
N SER A 180 -16.99 -46.80 -7.11
CA SER A 180 -16.21 -48.00 -6.79
C SER A 180 -16.90 -48.85 -5.71
N THR A 181 -17.20 -50.11 -6.02
CA THR A 181 -17.74 -51.09 -5.04
C THR A 181 -16.73 -51.47 -3.95
N THR A 182 -15.44 -51.22 -4.17
CA THR A 182 -14.30 -51.65 -3.34
C THR A 182 -13.90 -50.67 -2.23
N ARG A 183 -14.47 -49.47 -2.17
CA ARG A 183 -14.12 -48.44 -1.18
C ARG A 183 -15.35 -47.89 -0.45
N ALA A 184 -15.16 -47.44 0.79
CA ALA A 184 -16.13 -46.64 1.53
C ALA A 184 -15.51 -45.28 1.87
N TYR A 185 -16.35 -44.24 1.94
CA TYR A 185 -15.94 -42.86 2.19
C TYR A 185 -16.69 -42.32 3.40
N SER A 186 -16.03 -41.54 4.25
CA SER A 186 -16.73 -40.72 5.25
C SER A 186 -16.25 -39.28 5.19
N LEU A 187 -17.20 -38.36 4.98
CA LEU A 187 -16.97 -36.93 5.11
C LEU A 187 -17.23 -36.54 6.56
N ASN A 188 -16.25 -35.86 7.15
CA ASN A 188 -16.31 -35.35 8.51
C ASN A 188 -16.00 -33.86 8.50
N THR A 189 -16.72 -33.12 9.34
CA THR A 189 -16.53 -31.68 9.47
C THR A 189 -16.68 -31.30 10.93
N GLU A 190 -15.80 -30.43 11.41
CA GLU A 190 -15.86 -29.87 12.75
C GLU A 190 -15.39 -28.41 12.72
N ILE A 191 -15.61 -27.70 13.82
CA ILE A 191 -15.11 -26.33 13.98
C ILE A 191 -14.09 -26.35 15.10
N VAL A 192 -12.93 -25.79 14.82
CA VAL A 192 -11.79 -25.77 15.72
C VAL A 192 -11.38 -24.33 16.02
N SER A 193 -10.94 -24.07 17.25
CA SER A 193 -10.26 -22.82 17.58
C SER A 193 -8.86 -22.76 16.96
N PHE A 194 -8.20 -21.60 17.05
CA PHE A 194 -6.86 -21.39 16.48
C PHE A 194 -5.78 -22.31 17.07
N ASP A 195 -6.00 -22.86 18.27
CA ASP A 195 -5.13 -23.87 18.91
C ASP A 195 -5.45 -25.32 18.46
N GLY A 196 -6.41 -25.50 17.56
CA GLY A 196 -6.82 -26.81 17.04
C GLY A 196 -7.82 -27.57 17.91
N ARG A 197 -8.34 -26.97 18.98
CA ARG A 197 -9.35 -27.60 19.84
C ARG A 197 -10.75 -27.54 19.19
N VAL A 198 -11.46 -28.66 19.19
CA VAL A 198 -12.86 -28.73 18.73
C VAL A 198 -13.78 -27.91 19.63
N LEU A 199 -14.58 -27.03 19.02
CA LEU A 199 -15.55 -26.17 19.69
C LEU A 199 -16.92 -26.84 19.72
N GLY A 200 -17.51 -26.94 20.91
CA GLY A 200 -18.87 -27.46 21.08
C GLY A 200 -19.95 -26.43 20.72
N THR A 201 -21.18 -26.89 20.50
CA THR A 201 -22.36 -26.07 20.12
C THR A 201 -22.76 -24.97 21.11
N SER A 202 -22.24 -24.98 22.34
CA SER A 202 -22.47 -23.92 23.35
C SER A 202 -21.18 -23.20 23.77
N ALA A 203 -20.08 -23.41 23.04
CA ALA A 203 -18.83 -22.72 23.33
C ALA A 203 -19.02 -21.21 23.11
N SER A 204 -18.48 -20.39 24.01
CA SER A 204 -18.39 -18.95 23.79
C SER A 204 -17.25 -18.69 22.80
N VAL A 205 -17.58 -18.12 21.65
CA VAL A 205 -16.60 -17.83 20.59
C VAL A 205 -16.76 -16.39 20.14
N ARG A 206 -15.68 -15.76 19.72
CA ARG A 206 -15.69 -14.39 19.20
C ARG A 206 -14.90 -14.30 17.91
N ASP A 207 -15.38 -13.46 17.01
CA ASP A 207 -14.62 -13.07 15.82
C ASP A 207 -13.37 -12.29 16.23
N THR A 208 -12.31 -12.42 15.44
CA THR A 208 -11.14 -11.55 15.55
C THR A 208 -11.41 -10.21 14.86
N ILE A 209 -10.56 -9.24 15.13
CA ILE A 209 -10.60 -7.88 14.61
C ILE A 209 -9.23 -7.52 14.04
N LYS A 210 -9.21 -6.79 12.93
CA LYS A 210 -8.01 -6.23 12.32
C LYS A 210 -8.26 -4.82 11.84
N TYR A 211 -7.22 -4.02 11.72
CA TYR A 211 -7.30 -2.71 11.07
C TYR A 211 -7.33 -2.85 9.55
N VAL A 212 -7.85 -1.83 8.88
CA VAL A 212 -7.71 -1.68 7.43
C VAL A 212 -6.23 -1.55 7.03
N ASP A 213 -5.92 -1.85 5.78
CA ASP A 213 -4.59 -1.58 5.21
C ASP A 213 -4.35 -0.07 5.14
N PHE A 214 -3.13 0.38 5.43
CA PHE A 214 -2.73 1.80 5.48
C PHE A 214 -3.70 2.69 6.27
N PRO A 215 -3.95 2.40 7.57
CA PRO A 215 -4.93 3.12 8.37
C PRO A 215 -4.63 4.61 8.51
N GLY A 216 -3.35 5.01 8.46
CA GLY A 216 -2.95 6.43 8.45
C GLY A 216 -3.33 7.18 7.17
N GLU A 217 -3.36 6.51 6.02
CA GLU A 217 -3.85 7.11 4.77
C GLU A 217 -5.38 7.14 4.75
N PHE A 218 -6.00 6.04 5.16
CA PHE A 218 -7.45 5.88 5.13
C PHE A 218 -8.17 6.78 6.14
N GLY A 219 -7.58 6.95 7.33
CA GLY A 219 -8.17 7.69 8.45
C GLY A 219 -8.44 9.17 8.16
N ILE A 220 -7.62 9.80 7.31
CA ILE A 220 -7.82 11.20 6.88
C ILE A 220 -8.68 11.20 5.62
N LYS A 221 -9.99 11.40 5.78
CA LYS A 221 -10.92 11.48 4.64
C LYS A 221 -10.61 12.70 3.77
N LYS A 222 -10.40 13.85 4.42
CA LYS A 222 -10.11 15.13 3.79
C LYS A 222 -9.35 16.02 4.77
N ALA A 223 -8.41 16.81 4.26
CA ALA A 223 -7.79 17.92 4.97
C ALA A 223 -7.89 19.21 4.14
N SER A 224 -8.10 20.34 4.80
CA SER A 224 -8.32 21.64 4.19
C SER A 224 -7.54 22.71 4.97
N PHE A 225 -6.68 23.45 4.29
CA PHE A 225 -6.03 24.64 4.85
C PHE A 225 -6.87 25.86 4.53
N LYS A 226 -7.43 26.50 5.56
CA LYS A 226 -8.33 27.64 5.45
C LYS A 226 -7.70 28.91 5.97
N VAL A 227 -7.91 30.00 5.23
CA VAL A 227 -7.57 31.36 5.65
C VAL A 227 -8.82 32.22 5.60
N ASN A 228 -9.16 32.90 6.69
CA ASN A 228 -10.40 33.68 6.81
C ASN A 228 -11.66 32.87 6.47
N GLY A 229 -11.67 31.58 6.84
CA GLY A 229 -12.76 30.64 6.54
C GLY A 229 -12.77 30.09 5.11
N ASN A 230 -11.96 30.63 4.20
CA ASN A 230 -11.89 30.19 2.81
C ASN A 230 -10.86 29.07 2.63
N PRO A 231 -11.21 27.93 2.01
CA PRO A 231 -10.26 26.87 1.71
C PRO A 231 -9.28 27.31 0.62
N ILE A 232 -7.99 27.35 0.96
CA ILE A 232 -6.90 27.70 0.03
C ILE A 232 -6.34 26.45 -0.65
N ALA A 233 -6.20 25.36 0.10
CA ALA A 233 -5.77 24.08 -0.43
C ALA A 233 -6.48 22.94 0.28
N GLU A 234 -6.72 21.86 -0.46
CA GLU A 234 -7.39 20.67 0.05
C GLU A 234 -6.72 19.42 -0.51
N PHE A 235 -6.75 18.35 0.26
CA PHE A 235 -6.41 17.01 -0.20
C PHE A 235 -7.29 15.98 0.50
N THR A 236 -7.26 14.76 -0.01
CA THR A 236 -8.08 13.61 0.36
C THR A 236 -7.19 12.38 0.54
N PHE A 237 -7.78 11.28 1.04
CA PHE A 237 -7.05 10.03 1.17
C PHE A 237 -6.50 9.46 -0.16
N TYR A 238 -7.10 9.78 -1.30
CA TYR A 238 -6.58 9.36 -2.61
C TYR A 238 -5.22 9.99 -2.92
N ASP A 239 -4.95 11.19 -2.40
CA ASP A 239 -3.69 11.88 -2.64
C ASP A 239 -2.52 11.15 -1.98
N TYR A 240 -2.72 10.58 -0.79
CA TYR A 240 -1.72 9.74 -0.13
C TYR A 240 -1.33 8.55 -1.00
N MET A 241 -2.30 7.93 -1.67
CA MET A 241 -2.05 6.78 -2.52
C MET A 241 -1.19 7.16 -3.72
N TYR A 242 -1.48 8.29 -4.36
CA TYR A 242 -0.68 8.79 -5.48
C TYR A 242 0.71 9.23 -5.02
N CYS A 243 0.83 9.88 -3.86
CA CYS A 243 2.12 10.24 -3.28
C CYS A 243 2.96 8.99 -2.95
N ARG A 244 2.35 7.98 -2.32
CA ARG A 244 3.02 6.70 -2.01
C ARG A 244 3.53 6.00 -3.27
N GLU A 245 2.79 6.08 -4.37
CA GLU A 245 3.15 5.36 -5.58
C GLU A 245 4.16 6.10 -6.46
N PHE A 246 3.98 7.41 -6.63
CA PHE A 246 4.75 8.21 -7.60
C PHE A 246 5.84 9.09 -6.98
N GLU A 247 5.90 9.21 -5.65
CA GLU A 247 6.81 10.16 -5.00
C GLU A 247 7.62 9.54 -3.87
N LEU A 248 7.15 8.45 -3.26
CA LEU A 248 7.84 7.79 -2.14
C LEU A 248 9.01 6.92 -2.64
N PRO A 249 10.27 7.29 -2.33
CA PRO A 249 11.42 6.52 -2.76
C PRO A 249 11.50 5.19 -1.99
N ALA A 250 12.06 4.16 -2.63
CA ALA A 250 12.15 2.81 -2.07
C ALA A 250 12.78 2.75 -0.67
N HIS A 251 13.82 3.55 -0.41
CA HIS A 251 14.53 3.59 0.88
C HIS A 251 13.72 4.24 2.02
N LYS A 252 12.60 4.92 1.72
CA LYS A 252 11.69 5.50 2.74
C LYS A 252 10.42 4.70 2.93
N LYS A 253 10.14 3.69 2.09
CA LYS A 253 8.88 2.91 2.14
C LYS A 253 8.64 2.26 3.49
N GLU A 254 9.66 1.65 4.07
CA GLU A 254 9.54 0.98 5.38
C GLU A 254 9.17 1.96 6.51
N ALA A 255 9.83 3.11 6.57
CA ALA A 255 9.53 4.14 7.56
C ALA A 255 8.13 4.73 7.35
N TYR A 256 7.74 4.96 6.10
CA TYR A 256 6.40 5.43 5.75
C TYR A 256 5.32 4.40 6.13
N TYR A 257 5.56 3.10 5.91
CA TYR A 257 4.62 2.05 6.32
C TYR A 257 4.43 2.02 7.84
N ARG A 258 5.51 2.15 8.62
CA ARG A 258 5.39 2.31 10.09
C ARG A 258 4.58 3.55 10.46
N ALA A 259 4.87 4.69 9.83
CA ALA A 259 4.17 5.94 10.09
C ALA A 259 2.68 5.82 9.76
N MET A 260 2.31 5.14 8.67
CA MET A 260 0.92 4.93 8.29
C MET A 260 0.23 3.78 9.05
N GLY A 261 0.90 3.13 10.00
CA GLY A 261 0.33 2.01 10.75
C GLY A 261 0.17 0.71 9.95
N GLN A 262 0.93 0.56 8.86
CA GLN A 262 0.98 -0.65 8.06
C GLN A 262 1.97 -1.65 8.68
N GLU A 263 1.56 -2.90 8.81
CA GLU A 263 2.44 -3.96 9.29
C GLU A 263 3.61 -4.24 8.34
N LEU A 264 4.74 -4.59 8.92
CA LEU A 264 5.96 -4.92 8.18
C LEU A 264 6.29 -6.41 8.30
N PRO A 265 6.77 -7.05 7.21
CA PRO A 265 7.25 -8.41 7.28
C PRO A 265 8.51 -8.49 8.16
N ILE A 266 8.51 -9.47 9.05
CA ILE A 266 9.64 -9.83 9.91
C ILE A 266 10.31 -11.05 9.28
N GLU A 267 11.62 -10.97 9.06
CA GLU A 267 12.41 -12.09 8.56
C GLU A 267 12.65 -13.14 9.66
N ALA A 268 12.21 -14.38 9.42
CA ALA A 268 12.45 -15.54 10.25
C ALA A 268 13.35 -16.55 9.53
N LYS A 269 14.26 -17.21 10.27
CA LYS A 269 15.22 -18.18 9.75
C LYS A 269 14.96 -19.55 10.37
N SER A 270 14.91 -20.59 9.55
CA SER A 270 14.85 -21.97 10.04
C SER A 270 16.20 -22.39 10.64
N ALA A 271 16.19 -23.50 11.38
CA ALA A 271 17.42 -24.23 11.66
C ALA A 271 18.11 -24.65 10.36
N SER A 272 19.43 -24.83 10.42
CA SER A 272 20.22 -25.32 9.29
C SER A 272 19.88 -26.78 9.01
N ASN A 273 19.47 -27.07 7.78
CA ASN A 273 19.18 -28.42 7.32
C ASN A 273 20.31 -28.93 6.42
N PRO A 274 20.79 -30.17 6.62
CA PRO A 274 21.73 -30.78 5.69
C PRO A 274 21.03 -31.11 4.36
N VAL A 275 21.70 -30.88 3.24
CA VAL A 275 21.29 -31.40 1.94
C VAL A 275 21.43 -32.92 1.97
N THR A 276 20.30 -33.62 1.99
CA THR A 276 20.24 -35.09 2.02
C THR A 276 19.81 -35.59 0.64
N GLY A 277 20.78 -35.97 -0.19
CA GLY A 277 20.54 -36.44 -1.57
C GLY A 277 20.67 -35.34 -2.65
N SER A 278 20.98 -35.74 -3.88
CA SER A 278 21.02 -34.86 -5.05
C SER A 278 19.60 -34.69 -5.61
N THR A 279 18.89 -33.66 -5.15
CA THR A 279 17.67 -33.21 -5.84
C THR A 279 18.06 -32.16 -6.88
N ASP A 280 17.82 -32.49 -8.15
CA ASP A 280 18.30 -31.89 -9.41
C ASP A 280 18.02 -30.38 -9.66
N ASN A 281 17.61 -29.58 -8.68
CA ASN A 281 17.21 -28.19 -8.94
C ASN A 281 18.02 -27.11 -8.23
N VAL A 282 18.99 -27.47 -7.39
CA VAL A 282 20.01 -26.54 -6.89
C VAL A 282 21.33 -27.30 -6.82
N ALA A 283 22.36 -26.82 -7.53
CA ALA A 283 23.68 -27.42 -7.58
C ALA A 283 24.43 -27.30 -6.24
N MET A 284 23.92 -27.94 -5.18
CA MET A 284 24.59 -28.04 -3.89
C MET A 284 25.13 -29.45 -3.71
N SER A 285 26.40 -29.57 -3.37
CA SER A 285 27.03 -30.85 -3.09
C SER A 285 26.38 -31.51 -1.86
N SER A 286 26.27 -32.85 -1.88
CA SER A 286 25.90 -33.64 -0.72
C SER A 286 26.75 -33.24 0.50
N GLY A 287 26.10 -32.96 1.64
CA GLY A 287 26.76 -32.44 2.85
C GLY A 287 26.81 -30.92 2.96
N SER A 288 26.36 -30.16 1.95
CA SER A 288 26.12 -28.72 2.08
C SER A 288 24.99 -28.45 3.09
N MET A 289 25.07 -27.32 3.80
CA MET A 289 24.01 -26.85 4.69
C MET A 289 23.23 -25.72 4.03
N TYR A 290 21.91 -25.76 4.16
CA TYR A 290 21.04 -24.64 3.78
C TYR A 290 20.13 -24.26 4.95
N ARG A 291 19.50 -23.10 4.87
CA ARG A 291 18.42 -22.70 5.77
C ARG A 291 17.33 -22.00 4.97
N THR A 292 16.10 -22.15 5.40
CA THR A 292 14.95 -21.46 4.81
C THR A 292 14.79 -20.11 5.49
N VAL A 293 14.51 -19.08 4.70
CA VAL A 293 14.11 -17.76 5.17
C VAL A 293 12.62 -17.59 4.87
N LYS A 294 11.83 -17.23 5.88
CA LYS A 294 10.40 -16.94 5.76
C LYS A 294 10.14 -15.50 6.22
N GLN A 295 9.10 -14.86 5.68
CA GLN A 295 8.61 -13.58 6.18
C GLN A 295 7.30 -13.82 6.94
N ILE A 296 7.18 -13.23 8.13
CA ILE A 296 6.01 -13.36 8.99
C ILE A 296 5.53 -11.95 9.36
N VAL A 297 4.22 -11.72 9.33
CA VAL A 297 3.61 -10.48 9.80
C VAL A 297 2.89 -10.72 11.12
N ARG A 298 2.87 -9.70 11.99
CA ARG A 298 2.19 -9.74 13.30
C ARG A 298 1.80 -8.33 13.75
N GLY A 299 1.29 -7.51 12.84
CA GLY A 299 0.92 -6.12 13.13
C GLY A 299 -0.58 -5.94 13.32
N HIS A 300 -1.04 -4.73 12.99
CA HIS A 300 -2.42 -4.29 13.20
C HIS A 300 -3.40 -4.84 12.15
N GLN A 301 -2.91 -5.29 10.99
CA GLN A 301 -3.69 -5.93 9.93
C GLN A 301 -3.84 -7.45 10.16
N THR A 302 -2.95 -8.05 10.96
CA THR A 302 -3.10 -9.44 11.41
C THR A 302 -4.32 -9.57 12.33
N PRO A 303 -5.26 -10.51 12.11
CA PRO A 303 -6.43 -10.69 12.98
C PRO A 303 -6.08 -11.01 14.44
N GLN A 304 -6.66 -10.27 15.37
CA GLN A 304 -6.46 -10.43 16.82
C GLN A 304 -7.79 -10.44 17.58
N TYR A 305 -7.85 -10.97 18.80
CA TYR A 305 -9.10 -10.97 19.58
C TYR A 305 -9.53 -9.60 20.12
N ALA A 306 -8.60 -8.66 20.20
CA ALA A 306 -8.84 -7.27 20.54
C ALA A 306 -7.78 -6.42 19.84
N THR A 307 -8.15 -5.20 19.48
CA THR A 307 -7.21 -4.23 18.92
C THR A 307 -6.16 -3.80 19.94
N THR A 308 -4.92 -3.74 19.51
CA THR A 308 -3.87 -3.02 20.21
C THR A 308 -3.94 -1.53 19.88
N GLN A 309 -3.29 -0.70 20.71
CA GLN A 309 -3.15 0.72 20.43
C GLN A 309 -2.44 0.90 19.08
N LEU A 310 -2.98 1.78 18.24
CA LEU A 310 -2.41 2.11 16.95
C LEU A 310 -2.08 3.61 16.92
N ASP A 311 -0.83 3.93 16.64
CA ASP A 311 -0.34 5.29 16.45
C ASP A 311 0.06 5.47 14.98
N CYS A 312 -0.63 6.36 14.28
CA CYS A 312 -0.34 6.74 12.89
C CYS A 312 0.15 8.18 12.83
N TRP A 313 1.18 8.43 12.03
CA TRP A 313 1.81 9.72 11.78
C TRP A 313 1.67 10.07 10.30
N SER A 314 0.59 10.78 9.96
CA SER A 314 0.27 11.11 8.58
C SER A 314 0.73 12.52 8.23
N GLU A 315 1.66 12.64 7.27
CA GLU A 315 2.18 13.92 6.80
C GLU A 315 1.07 14.75 6.12
N LEU A 316 1.06 16.07 6.32
CA LEU A 316 0.18 16.96 5.56
C LEU A 316 0.70 17.14 4.14
N LEU A 317 -0.15 16.93 3.13
CA LEU A 317 0.23 16.99 1.73
C LEU A 317 0.14 18.40 1.12
N PHE A 318 0.07 19.46 1.94
CA PHE A 318 0.09 20.85 1.47
C PHE A 318 1.48 21.25 0.96
N TRP A 319 1.55 22.20 0.01
CA TRP A 319 2.83 22.65 -0.57
C TRP A 319 3.85 23.10 0.49
N PHE A 320 3.38 23.80 1.54
CA PHE A 320 4.23 24.34 2.60
C PHE A 320 4.74 23.28 3.58
N SER A 321 4.13 22.09 3.55
CA SER A 321 4.58 20.95 4.35
C SER A 321 5.55 20.08 3.55
N ARG A 322 5.30 19.96 2.25
CA ARG A 322 6.10 19.14 1.32
C ARG A 322 7.43 19.78 0.91
N TYR A 323 7.48 21.12 0.90
CA TYR A 323 8.65 21.89 0.46
C TYR A 323 9.03 22.91 1.54
N ASN A 324 10.28 22.87 1.99
CA ASN A 324 10.80 23.81 2.98
C ASN A 324 10.86 25.25 2.43
N GLU A 325 11.01 25.40 1.12
CA GLU A 325 10.97 26.68 0.40
C GLU A 325 9.54 27.26 0.36
N GLY A 326 8.53 26.41 0.56
CA GLY A 326 7.11 26.77 0.52
C GLY A 326 6.53 27.20 1.87
N MET A 327 7.34 27.28 2.94
CA MET A 327 6.89 27.69 4.28
C MET A 327 6.22 29.07 4.23
N ILE A 328 5.14 29.23 5.00
CA ILE A 328 4.34 30.46 4.99
C ILE A 328 4.84 31.39 6.08
N LEU A 329 5.00 32.67 5.71
CA LEU A 329 5.30 33.74 6.66
C LEU A 329 4.13 33.93 7.64
N SER A 330 4.40 33.67 8.91
CA SER A 330 3.43 33.69 10.00
C SER A 330 2.83 35.08 10.21
N ALA A 331 3.62 36.14 10.05
CA ALA A 331 3.14 37.53 10.13
C ALA A 331 2.15 37.89 9.02
N ALA A 332 2.19 37.17 7.90
CA ALA A 332 1.39 37.47 6.73
C ALA A 332 -0.08 37.04 6.90
N ILE A 333 -0.36 36.08 7.79
CA ILE A 333 -1.71 35.60 8.11
C ILE A 333 -1.88 35.60 9.64
N PRO A 334 -2.69 36.51 10.21
CA PRO A 334 -2.88 36.61 11.66
C PRO A 334 -3.33 35.30 12.32
N SER A 335 -2.94 35.12 13.59
CA SER A 335 -3.44 34.00 14.39
C SER A 335 -4.97 34.04 14.52
N GLY A 336 -5.59 32.86 14.55
CA GLY A 336 -7.05 32.70 14.60
C GLY A 336 -7.76 32.76 13.24
N GLN A 337 -7.07 33.20 12.18
CA GLN A 337 -7.60 33.21 10.81
C GLN A 337 -7.04 32.08 9.93
N ARG A 338 -6.07 31.32 10.44
CA ARG A 338 -5.43 30.18 9.77
C ARG A 338 -5.78 28.87 10.46
N MET A 339 -6.56 28.05 9.77
CA MET A 339 -7.07 26.79 10.29
C MET A 339 -6.67 25.63 9.38
N ILE A 340 -6.34 24.50 9.99
CA ILE A 340 -6.22 23.21 9.30
C ILE A 340 -7.41 22.38 9.75
N ASP A 341 -8.37 22.21 8.86
CA ASP A 341 -9.56 21.41 9.09
C ASP A 341 -9.33 20.00 8.55
N ILE A 342 -9.52 18.99 9.39
CA ILE A 342 -9.37 17.58 9.02
C ILE A 342 -10.67 16.85 9.35
N THR A 343 -11.22 16.21 8.34
CA THR A 343 -12.29 15.23 8.49
C THR A 343 -11.66 13.85 8.65
N PHE A 344 -11.71 13.31 9.86
CA PHE A 344 -11.34 11.93 10.12
C PHE A 344 -12.50 11.00 9.82
N ARG A 345 -12.21 9.81 9.28
CA ARG A 345 -13.22 8.77 9.09
C ARG A 345 -13.71 8.25 10.43
N ALA A 346 -14.95 7.77 10.46
CA ALA A 346 -15.50 7.08 11.63
C ALA A 346 -14.54 5.99 12.13
N PRO A 347 -14.14 5.97 13.42
CA PRO A 347 -13.25 4.95 13.94
C PRO A 347 -13.74 3.51 13.72
N THR A 348 -15.05 3.28 13.69
CA THR A 348 -15.65 1.97 13.37
C THR A 348 -15.36 1.49 11.95
N SER A 349 -15.05 2.40 11.01
CA SER A 349 -14.65 2.06 9.64
C SER A 349 -13.16 1.74 9.49
N MET A 350 -12.35 1.96 10.55
CA MET A 350 -10.91 1.65 10.54
C MET A 350 -10.62 0.18 10.80
N VAL A 351 -11.63 -0.59 11.21
CA VAL A 351 -11.50 -1.98 11.60
C VAL A 351 -12.43 -2.85 10.79
N SER A 352 -11.99 -4.07 10.52
CA SER A 352 -12.77 -5.09 9.85
C SER A 352 -12.78 -6.38 10.66
N ARG A 353 -13.70 -7.26 10.30
CA ARG A 353 -13.89 -8.55 10.96
C ARG A 353 -12.87 -9.55 10.42
N GLY A 354 -12.26 -10.30 11.32
CA GLY A 354 -11.46 -11.48 11.00
C GLY A 354 -12.15 -12.77 11.45
N PRO A 355 -11.58 -13.94 11.12
CA PRO A 355 -12.14 -15.24 11.50
C PRO A 355 -12.21 -15.42 13.02
N ALA A 356 -13.17 -16.20 13.49
CA ALA A 356 -13.30 -16.63 14.90
C ALA A 356 -12.50 -17.91 15.21
N GLY A 357 -12.22 -18.68 14.17
CA GLY A 357 -11.50 -19.95 14.23
C GLY A 357 -11.50 -20.58 12.85
N TRP A 358 -11.45 -21.90 12.81
CA TRP A 358 -11.37 -22.64 11.56
C TRP A 358 -12.49 -23.66 11.41
N HIS A 359 -12.92 -23.82 10.17
CA HIS A 359 -13.75 -24.93 9.73
C HIS A 359 -12.84 -26.03 9.20
N HIS A 360 -12.81 -27.16 9.92
CA HIS A 360 -12.00 -28.31 9.57
C HIS A 360 -12.88 -29.36 8.88
N THR A 361 -12.50 -29.75 7.67
CA THR A 361 -13.21 -30.73 6.83
C THR A 361 -12.23 -31.78 6.36
N TRP A 362 -12.53 -33.05 6.60
CA TRP A 362 -11.71 -34.16 6.16
C TRP A 362 -12.52 -35.31 5.59
N VAL A 363 -11.90 -36.06 4.68
CA VAL A 363 -12.47 -37.26 4.06
C VAL A 363 -11.60 -38.46 4.38
N ASN A 364 -12.19 -39.43 5.06
CA ASN A 364 -11.60 -40.74 5.24
C ASN A 364 -12.06 -41.69 4.15
N VAL A 365 -11.14 -42.53 3.70
CA VAL A 365 -11.38 -43.60 2.74
C VAL A 365 -10.97 -44.92 3.36
N TYR A 366 -11.83 -45.91 3.18
CA TYR A 366 -11.64 -47.27 3.66
C TYR A 366 -11.61 -48.21 2.46
N ASP A 367 -10.53 -48.97 2.29
CA ASP A 367 -10.48 -50.07 1.32
C ASP A 367 -11.22 -51.30 1.90
N LYS A 368 -12.09 -51.95 1.12
CA LYS A 368 -12.92 -53.09 1.57
C LYS A 368 -12.26 -54.46 1.40
N THR A 369 -11.06 -54.53 0.82
CA THR A 369 -10.30 -55.78 0.67
C THR A 369 -9.72 -56.18 2.02
N ASP A 370 -10.53 -56.90 2.80
CA ASP A 370 -10.24 -57.85 3.90
C ASP A 370 -11.35 -57.89 4.98
N LEU A 371 -12.62 -57.69 4.61
CA LEU A 371 -13.76 -58.02 5.47
C LEU A 371 -14.02 -59.53 5.48
N VAL A 372 -13.09 -60.30 6.04
CA VAL A 372 -13.33 -61.69 6.45
C VAL A 372 -13.26 -61.74 7.97
N GLU A 373 -14.44 -61.85 8.57
CA GLU A 373 -14.75 -62.27 9.94
C GLU A 373 -14.05 -61.55 11.13
N ALA A 374 -14.87 -60.77 11.84
CA ALA A 374 -14.89 -60.63 13.30
C ALA A 374 -13.72 -59.94 14.05
N THR A 375 -12.83 -59.21 13.40
CA THR A 375 -11.96 -58.24 14.11
C THR A 375 -11.79 -56.94 13.32
N ASP A 376 -12.18 -55.83 13.95
CA ASP A 376 -12.45 -54.50 13.42
C ASP A 376 -11.17 -53.74 12.96
N VAL A 377 -10.39 -54.28 12.01
CA VAL A 377 -9.21 -53.60 11.47
C VAL A 377 -9.60 -52.78 10.23
N LYS A 378 -10.10 -51.57 10.48
CA LYS A 378 -10.33 -50.57 9.43
C LYS A 378 -8.98 -49.96 9.04
N HIS A 379 -8.52 -50.19 7.80
CA HIS A 379 -7.44 -49.40 7.23
C HIS A 379 -7.98 -48.01 6.87
N GLU A 380 -7.93 -47.09 7.84
CA GLU A 380 -8.34 -45.70 7.67
C GLU A 380 -7.23 -44.93 6.93
N CYS A 381 -7.57 -44.33 5.80
CA CYS A 381 -6.71 -43.45 5.02
C CYS A 381 -7.41 -42.10 4.84
N THR A 382 -6.90 -41.05 5.49
CA THR A 382 -7.39 -39.68 5.28
C THR A 382 -6.76 -39.12 4.00
N ILE A 383 -7.60 -38.87 2.98
CA ILE A 383 -7.13 -38.46 1.64
C ILE A 383 -7.14 -36.94 1.46
N ILE A 384 -8.07 -36.27 2.12
CA ILE A 384 -8.24 -34.81 2.02
C ILE A 384 -8.47 -34.30 3.44
N ASP A 385 -7.60 -33.40 3.89
CA ASP A 385 -7.73 -32.61 5.11
C ASP A 385 -7.66 -31.14 4.69
N ARG A 386 -8.71 -30.36 5.00
CA ARG A 386 -8.87 -28.96 4.63
C ARG A 386 -9.33 -28.17 5.84
N ILE A 387 -8.72 -27.00 6.01
CA ILE A 387 -9.07 -26.03 7.05
C ILE A 387 -9.41 -24.72 6.35
N ASP A 388 -10.58 -24.16 6.58
CA ASP A 388 -11.01 -22.87 6.04
C ASP A 388 -11.30 -21.88 7.18
N GLU A 389 -11.20 -20.59 6.91
CA GLU A 389 -11.60 -19.55 7.87
C GLU A 389 -13.09 -19.67 8.22
N TRP A 390 -13.41 -19.54 9.50
CA TRP A 390 -14.79 -19.57 9.99
C TRP A 390 -15.12 -18.31 10.79
N THR A 391 -16.28 -17.72 10.51
CA THR A 391 -16.82 -16.54 11.21
C THR A 391 -18.14 -16.90 11.91
N VAL A 392 -18.45 -16.24 13.03
CA VAL A 392 -19.67 -16.53 13.79
C VAL A 392 -20.89 -16.01 13.03
N PHE A 393 -21.76 -16.92 12.58
CA PHE A 393 -22.99 -16.60 11.82
C PHE A 393 -24.11 -15.97 12.66
N ASN A 394 -24.10 -16.15 13.98
CA ASN A 394 -25.19 -15.65 14.82
C ASN A 394 -25.05 -14.15 15.11
N THR A 395 -25.89 -13.36 14.44
CA THR A 395 -26.23 -11.96 14.74
C THR A 395 -25.03 -11.04 14.86
N ASN A 396 -24.53 -10.52 13.73
CA ASN A 396 -23.67 -9.32 13.62
C ASN A 396 -23.17 -8.76 14.97
N GLY A 397 -22.20 -9.43 15.59
CA GLY A 397 -21.68 -9.00 16.88
C GLY A 397 -21.28 -7.54 16.75
N ALA A 398 -21.94 -6.64 17.46
CA ALA A 398 -21.58 -5.23 17.41
C ALA A 398 -20.15 -5.10 17.95
N ILE A 399 -19.35 -4.23 17.32
CA ILE A 399 -18.05 -3.87 17.87
C ILE A 399 -18.31 -3.27 19.26
N THR A 400 -17.79 -3.93 20.29
CA THR A 400 -17.86 -3.47 21.66
C THR A 400 -16.55 -2.75 21.99
N GLY A 401 -16.65 -1.59 22.63
CA GLY A 401 -15.47 -0.76 22.91
C GLY A 401 -14.82 -0.20 21.64
N ALA A 402 -15.62 0.29 20.69
CA ALA A 402 -15.15 0.83 19.41
C ALA A 402 -13.89 1.71 19.56
N PRO A 403 -12.93 1.64 18.61
CA PRO A 403 -11.67 2.34 18.74
C PRO A 403 -11.94 3.83 18.94
N THR A 404 -11.32 4.43 19.94
CA THR A 404 -11.45 5.87 20.22
C THR A 404 -10.30 6.59 19.56
N LEU A 405 -10.58 7.62 18.75
CA LEU A 405 -9.57 8.44 18.10
C LEU A 405 -9.18 9.63 18.98
N THR A 406 -7.89 9.76 19.26
CA THR A 406 -7.25 11.00 19.74
C THR A 406 -6.32 11.53 18.65
N ALA A 407 -6.40 12.81 18.32
CA ALA A 407 -5.61 13.42 17.26
C ALA A 407 -4.84 14.66 17.74
N GLU A 408 -3.59 14.77 17.33
CA GLU A 408 -2.72 15.93 17.58
C GLU A 408 -2.08 16.38 16.26
N LEU A 409 -2.03 17.69 16.05
CA LEU A 409 -1.34 18.29 14.91
C LEU A 409 0.03 18.80 15.37
N TYR A 410 1.08 18.31 14.73
CA TYR A 410 2.44 18.82 14.86
C TYR A 410 2.73 19.72 13.67
N ILE A 411 3.14 20.95 13.91
CA ILE A 411 3.52 21.88 12.84
C ILE A 411 4.86 22.54 13.16
N GLY A 412 5.78 22.50 12.19
CA GLY A 412 7.11 23.06 12.29
C GLY A 412 7.07 24.58 12.11
N HIS A 413 7.66 25.28 13.07
CA HIS A 413 7.86 26.71 13.08
C HIS A 413 9.34 27.04 12.87
N LEU A 414 9.63 27.87 11.86
CA LEU A 414 10.98 28.33 11.57
C LEU A 414 11.19 29.69 12.22
N PHE A 415 12.27 29.78 12.99
CA PHE A 415 12.77 30.98 13.62
C PHE A 415 13.91 31.58 12.82
N VAL A 416 13.86 32.89 12.59
CA VAL A 416 14.91 33.64 11.87
C VAL A 416 15.26 34.91 12.63
N LEU A 417 16.41 35.50 12.30
CA LEU A 417 16.78 36.81 12.85
C LEU A 417 15.75 37.89 12.44
N PRO A 418 15.37 38.82 13.33
CA PRO A 418 14.38 39.86 13.04
C PRO A 418 14.69 40.68 11.78
N LEU A 419 15.96 41.03 11.57
CA LEU A 419 16.39 41.76 10.37
C LEU A 419 16.05 41.01 9.07
N ILE A 420 16.16 39.68 9.08
CA ILE A 420 15.86 38.85 7.92
C ILE A 420 14.34 38.74 7.75
N HIS A 421 13.60 38.54 8.83
CA HIS A 421 12.15 38.57 8.81
C HIS A 421 11.61 39.85 8.16
N ASP A 422 12.13 41.02 8.55
CA ASP A 422 11.69 42.31 8.01
C ASP A 422 11.96 42.42 6.51
N ILE A 423 13.12 41.93 6.03
CA ILE A 423 13.42 41.84 4.59
C ILE A 423 12.40 40.97 3.87
N PHE A 424 12.04 39.81 4.43
CA PHE A 424 11.05 38.91 3.82
C PHE A 424 9.66 39.55 3.75
N VAL A 425 9.22 40.25 4.80
CA VAL A 425 7.93 40.97 4.83
C VAL A 425 7.91 42.09 3.79
N GLU A 426 8.98 42.87 3.66
CA GLU A 426 9.03 44.01 2.74
C GLU A 426 9.24 43.61 1.27
N ARG A 427 9.93 42.48 1.01
CA ARG A 427 10.38 42.11 -0.35
C ARG A 427 9.58 40.99 -1.00
N VAL A 428 8.97 40.09 -0.23
CA VAL A 428 8.24 38.96 -0.80
C VAL A 428 6.78 39.30 -0.99
N GLY A 429 6.41 39.66 -2.22
CA GLY A 429 5.03 40.02 -2.57
C GLY A 429 4.11 38.86 -2.95
N PHE A 430 4.65 37.73 -3.42
CA PHE A 430 3.88 36.54 -3.77
C PHE A 430 4.72 35.27 -3.73
N PHE A 431 4.06 34.13 -3.51
CA PHE A 431 4.68 32.81 -3.50
C PHE A 431 4.07 31.95 -4.61
N LEU A 432 4.90 31.19 -5.34
CA LEU A 432 4.40 30.10 -6.16
C LEU A 432 3.95 28.96 -5.24
N VAL A 433 2.77 28.41 -5.49
CA VAL A 433 2.21 27.32 -4.69
C VAL A 433 1.72 26.19 -5.60
N ARG A 434 1.80 24.96 -5.10
CA ARG A 434 1.27 23.76 -5.75
C ARG A 434 0.01 23.30 -5.01
N LEU A 435 -1.10 23.22 -5.72
CA LEU A 435 -2.40 22.84 -5.20
C LEU A 435 -2.77 21.47 -5.76
N LEU A 436 -3.17 20.55 -4.88
CA LEU A 436 -3.77 19.29 -5.30
C LEU A 436 -5.26 19.55 -5.58
N GLN A 437 -5.73 19.11 -6.74
CA GLN A 437 -7.16 19.12 -7.05
C GLN A 437 -7.60 17.72 -7.44
N ASN A 438 -8.66 17.24 -6.77
CA ASN A 438 -9.21 15.92 -7.00
C ASN A 438 -10.55 15.98 -7.70
N GLN A 439 -10.77 15.03 -8.59
CA GLN A 439 -11.99 14.88 -9.34
C GLN A 439 -12.33 13.38 -9.41
N THR A 440 -13.57 13.05 -9.07
CA THR A 440 -14.04 11.65 -9.02
C THR A 440 -15.25 11.46 -9.91
N TYR A 441 -15.31 10.32 -10.60
CA TYR A 441 -16.43 9.95 -11.46
C TYR A 441 -16.79 8.49 -11.28
N ASP A 442 -18.05 8.21 -10.94
CA ASP A 442 -18.57 6.85 -10.93
C ASP A 442 -18.97 6.44 -12.35
N THR A 443 -18.58 5.23 -12.76
CA THR A 443 -18.83 4.69 -14.09
C THR A 443 -19.23 3.22 -14.03
N SER A 444 -20.13 2.84 -14.92
CA SER A 444 -20.51 1.45 -15.21
C SER A 444 -20.27 1.12 -16.69
N ALA A 445 -19.57 1.99 -17.41
CA ALA A 445 -19.31 1.87 -18.83
C ALA A 445 -17.85 1.47 -19.08
N ALA A 446 -17.65 0.52 -20.02
CA ALA A 446 -16.33 0.05 -20.41
C ALA A 446 -15.45 1.16 -21.00
N THR A 447 -16.05 2.15 -21.68
CA THR A 447 -15.36 3.39 -22.09
C THR A 447 -15.92 4.54 -21.28
N THR A 448 -15.05 5.25 -20.59
CA THR A 448 -15.41 6.41 -19.77
C THR A 448 -14.63 7.63 -20.26
N GLU A 449 -15.34 8.63 -20.78
CA GLU A 449 -14.77 9.92 -21.17
C GLU A 449 -15.15 10.97 -20.12
N MET A 450 -14.17 11.70 -19.61
CA MET A 450 -14.36 12.69 -18.55
C MET A 450 -13.66 14.00 -18.90
N ARG A 451 -14.41 15.09 -18.83
CA ARG A 451 -13.89 16.44 -18.91
C ARG A 451 -13.18 16.80 -17.61
N LEU A 452 -11.91 17.19 -17.70
CA LEU A 452 -11.18 17.69 -16.53
C LEU A 452 -11.71 19.06 -16.10
N THR A 453 -11.86 19.27 -14.80
CA THR A 453 -12.44 20.50 -14.22
C THR A 453 -11.41 21.50 -13.74
N THR A 454 -10.14 21.10 -13.62
CA THR A 454 -9.03 21.95 -13.21
C THR A 454 -8.93 23.19 -14.09
N ARG A 455 -8.87 24.36 -13.45
CA ARG A 455 -8.82 25.67 -14.11
C ARG A 455 -7.44 26.32 -14.07
N PHE A 456 -6.44 25.60 -13.57
CA PHE A 456 -5.11 26.12 -13.29
C PHE A 456 -4.06 25.47 -14.19
N PRO A 457 -2.94 26.18 -14.47
CA PRO A 457 -1.78 25.55 -15.08
C PRO A 457 -1.37 24.29 -14.31
N THR A 458 -1.25 23.16 -14.99
CA THR A 458 -1.09 21.84 -14.36
C THR A 458 0.24 21.22 -14.74
N GLU A 459 1.00 20.76 -13.74
CA GLU A 459 2.28 20.06 -13.96
C GLU A 459 2.05 18.57 -14.23
N ASN A 460 1.14 17.96 -13.49
CA ASN A 460 0.91 16.53 -13.51
C ASN A 460 -0.57 16.19 -13.37
N ILE A 461 -1.00 15.16 -14.11
CA ILE A 461 -2.29 14.50 -13.94
C ILE A 461 -2.01 13.06 -13.55
N ARG A 462 -2.55 12.63 -12.41
CA ARG A 462 -2.53 11.23 -11.97
C ARG A 462 -3.95 10.70 -11.97
N PHE A 463 -4.11 9.44 -12.37
CA PHE A 463 -5.42 8.85 -12.51
C PHE A 463 -5.40 7.35 -12.19
N GLY A 464 -6.57 6.82 -11.86
CA GLY A 464 -6.82 5.40 -11.66
C GLY A 464 -8.32 5.11 -11.66
N LEU A 465 -8.69 3.83 -11.79
CA LEU A 465 -10.08 3.38 -11.87
C LEU A 465 -10.31 2.25 -10.86
N TRP A 466 -10.96 2.56 -9.73
CA TRP A 466 -11.20 1.62 -8.65
C TRP A 466 -12.49 0.84 -8.87
N PRO A 467 -12.47 -0.50 -8.88
CA PRO A 467 -13.70 -1.28 -8.75
C PRO A 467 -14.44 -0.91 -7.46
N THR A 468 -15.76 -0.76 -7.52
CA THR A 468 -16.56 -0.37 -6.33
C THR A 468 -16.44 -1.39 -5.19
N ALA A 469 -16.28 -2.67 -5.52
CA ALA A 469 -16.07 -3.74 -4.53
C ALA A 469 -14.80 -3.51 -3.68
N ASN A 470 -13.71 -3.04 -4.29
CA ASN A 470 -12.46 -2.78 -3.58
C ASN A 470 -12.63 -1.65 -2.55
N LEU A 471 -13.34 -0.57 -2.89
CA LEU A 471 -13.52 0.60 -2.00
C LEU A 471 -14.24 0.27 -0.68
N LEU A 472 -14.96 -0.86 -0.62
CA LEU A 472 -15.69 -1.33 0.55
C LEU A 472 -14.90 -2.36 1.37
N ASP A 473 -13.79 -2.87 0.83
CA ASP A 473 -12.98 -3.92 1.41
C ASP A 473 -11.78 -3.31 2.17
N ALA A 474 -11.57 -3.77 3.40
CA ALA A 474 -10.57 -3.24 4.31
C ALA A 474 -9.12 -3.45 3.86
N GLU A 475 -8.85 -4.46 3.03
CA GLU A 475 -7.52 -4.78 2.50
C GLU A 475 -7.35 -4.25 1.07
N LYS A 476 -8.45 -4.08 0.34
CA LYS A 476 -8.41 -3.76 -1.10
C LYS A 476 -8.76 -2.31 -1.43
N TRP A 477 -9.22 -1.50 -0.47
CA TRP A 477 -9.65 -0.11 -0.73
C TRP A 477 -8.61 0.73 -1.47
N HIS A 478 -7.33 0.47 -1.22
CA HIS A 478 -6.21 1.20 -1.81
C HIS A 478 -5.75 0.64 -3.18
N LYS A 479 -6.44 -0.37 -3.71
CA LYS A 479 -6.10 -1.02 -4.99
C LYS A 479 -7.07 -0.56 -6.08
N ALA A 480 -6.54 0.10 -7.10
CA ALA A 480 -7.27 0.44 -8.32
C ALA A 480 -7.27 -0.73 -9.32
N SER A 481 -6.60 -1.85 -9.01
CA SER A 481 -6.54 -3.06 -9.82
C SER A 481 -7.78 -3.92 -9.63
N SER A 482 -8.08 -4.75 -10.63
CA SER A 482 -8.97 -5.89 -10.46
C SER A 482 -8.22 -6.94 -9.66
N VAL A 483 -8.73 -7.27 -8.47
CA VAL A 483 -8.08 -8.19 -7.53
C VAL A 483 -8.80 -9.53 -7.58
N THR A 484 -8.08 -10.57 -8.00
CA THR A 484 -8.56 -11.95 -7.92
C THR A 484 -7.85 -12.67 -6.80
N GLU A 485 -8.61 -13.23 -5.86
CA GLU A 485 -8.05 -14.05 -4.80
C GLU A 485 -7.76 -15.47 -5.31
N ARG A 486 -6.55 -15.93 -5.06
CA ARG A 486 -6.09 -17.29 -5.37
C ARG A 486 -5.65 -17.94 -4.08
N SER A 487 -5.96 -19.22 -3.92
CA SER A 487 -5.56 -19.99 -2.75
C SER A 487 -4.80 -21.23 -3.18
N PHE A 488 -3.72 -21.56 -2.47
CA PHE A 488 -3.07 -22.86 -2.57
C PHE A 488 -2.86 -23.45 -1.18
N GLN A 489 -2.68 -24.76 -1.12
CA GLN A 489 -2.50 -25.47 0.15
C GLN A 489 -1.12 -26.12 0.17
N GLU A 490 -0.33 -25.85 1.20
CA GLU A 490 0.85 -26.67 1.49
C GLU A 490 0.37 -27.97 2.12
N ARG A 491 0.64 -29.12 1.50
CA ARG A 491 0.14 -30.41 1.98
C ARG A 491 1.24 -31.19 2.65
N VAL A 492 0.97 -31.70 3.85
CA VAL A 492 1.86 -32.66 4.51
C VAL A 492 1.48 -34.06 4.05
N ALA A 493 2.43 -34.78 3.45
CA ALA A 493 2.24 -36.19 3.11
C ALA A 493 2.93 -37.06 4.17
N VAL A 494 2.17 -37.94 4.80
CA VAL A 494 2.66 -38.96 5.72
C VAL A 494 2.52 -40.30 5.04
N SER A 495 3.62 -41.02 4.87
CA SER A 495 3.60 -42.42 4.43
C SER A 495 4.12 -43.29 5.56
N VAL A 496 3.29 -44.25 5.99
CA VAL A 496 3.68 -45.25 6.99
C VAL A 496 3.74 -46.59 6.27
N SER A 497 4.94 -47.19 6.27
CA SER A 497 5.14 -48.56 5.81
C SER A 497 5.23 -49.47 7.03
N ALA A 498 4.18 -50.24 7.28
CA ALA A 498 4.21 -51.28 8.31
C ALA A 498 4.83 -52.55 7.70
N LEU A 499 6.09 -52.83 8.05
CA LEU A 499 6.69 -54.13 7.77
C LEU A 499 6.08 -55.16 8.73
N ALA A 500 5.17 -55.99 8.22
CA ALA A 500 4.98 -57.32 8.80
C ALA A 500 6.23 -58.15 8.49
N THR A 501 6.81 -58.75 9.52
CA THR A 501 7.99 -59.62 9.53
C THR A 501 8.27 -60.36 8.21
N THR A 502 9.53 -60.24 7.76
CA THR A 502 10.32 -61.07 6.84
C THR A 502 9.64 -62.18 6.02
N ALA A 503 8.57 -61.89 5.26
CA ALA A 503 8.16 -62.61 4.04
C ALA A 503 6.73 -62.21 3.61
N VAL A 504 6.51 -60.99 3.09
CA VAL A 504 5.29 -60.67 2.34
C VAL A 504 5.64 -59.72 1.18
N THR A 505 5.22 -60.08 -0.04
CA THR A 505 5.45 -59.40 -1.32
C THR A 505 4.48 -58.24 -1.59
N SER A 506 3.68 -57.82 -0.61
CA SER A 506 2.73 -56.70 -0.74
C SER A 506 2.90 -55.73 0.41
N LEU A 507 3.44 -54.55 0.10
CA LEU A 507 3.51 -53.42 1.03
C LEU A 507 2.10 -52.82 1.17
N THR A 508 1.50 -52.92 2.34
CA THR A 508 0.33 -52.09 2.69
C THR A 508 0.85 -50.71 3.08
N ASN A 509 1.02 -49.83 2.09
CA ASN A 509 1.38 -48.44 2.36
C ASN A 509 0.13 -47.70 2.85
N VAL A 510 0.13 -47.30 4.12
CA VAL A 510 -0.88 -46.36 4.63
C VAL A 510 -0.40 -44.96 4.27
N PHE A 511 -1.15 -44.30 3.39
CA PHE A 511 -0.94 -42.89 3.08
C PHE A 511 -1.87 -42.06 3.98
N GLY A 512 -1.33 -41.15 4.77
CA GLY A 512 -2.10 -40.12 5.45
C GLY A 512 -1.74 -38.76 4.87
N ALA A 513 -2.71 -37.99 4.41
CA ALA A 513 -2.50 -36.56 4.20
C ALA A 513 -2.67 -35.85 5.54
N GLY A 514 -1.62 -35.21 6.03
CA GLY A 514 -1.64 -34.39 7.24
C GLY A 514 -2.00 -32.93 6.95
N ARG A 515 -2.40 -32.23 8.01
CA ARG A 515 -2.81 -30.82 8.04
C ARG A 515 -1.90 -29.92 7.21
N GLY A 516 -2.51 -29.15 6.31
CA GLY A 516 -1.85 -28.17 5.48
C GLY A 516 -2.24 -26.73 5.82
N GLU A 517 -1.29 -25.80 5.71
CA GLU A 517 -1.59 -24.36 5.76
C GLU A 517 -2.19 -23.91 4.43
N ASN A 518 -3.27 -23.12 4.49
CA ASN A 518 -3.82 -22.45 3.32
C ASN A 518 -3.13 -21.10 3.15
N PHE A 519 -2.64 -20.84 1.95
CA PHE A 519 -2.08 -19.56 1.56
C PHE A 519 -3.00 -18.91 0.55
N THR A 520 -3.39 -17.66 0.82
CA THR A 520 -4.08 -16.80 -0.12
C THR A 520 -3.11 -15.78 -0.69
N TYR A 521 -3.21 -15.51 -1.98
CA TYR A 521 -2.48 -14.41 -2.62
C TYR A 521 -3.41 -13.67 -3.57
N PHE A 522 -3.13 -12.40 -3.75
CA PHE A 522 -3.88 -11.53 -4.65
C PHE A 522 -3.17 -11.47 -6.01
N GLU A 523 -3.87 -11.90 -7.04
CA GLU A 523 -3.49 -11.68 -8.42
C GLU A 523 -4.11 -10.36 -8.88
N GLU A 524 -3.27 -9.39 -9.25
CA GLU A 524 -3.70 -8.04 -9.63
C GLU A 524 -3.59 -7.85 -11.14
N ALA A 525 -4.67 -7.36 -11.75
CA ALA A 525 -4.71 -6.94 -13.14
C ALA A 525 -5.10 -5.46 -13.26
N ALA A 526 -4.56 -4.75 -14.25
CA ALA A 526 -4.93 -3.37 -14.51
C ALA A 526 -6.43 -3.26 -14.81
N THR A 527 -7.14 -2.38 -14.12
CA THR A 527 -8.55 -2.11 -14.44
C THR A 527 -8.69 -1.27 -15.71
N ILE A 528 -7.67 -0.48 -16.05
CA ILE A 528 -7.60 0.33 -17.27
C ILE A 528 -6.76 -0.44 -18.28
N ASP A 529 -7.29 -0.70 -19.47
CA ASP A 529 -6.54 -1.31 -20.57
C ASP A 529 -5.74 -0.23 -21.31
N THR A 530 -6.43 0.84 -21.72
CA THR A 530 -5.86 1.95 -22.46
C THR A 530 -6.45 3.28 -22.02
N ALA A 531 -5.66 4.34 -22.20
CA ALA A 531 -6.06 5.70 -21.89
C ALA A 531 -5.49 6.69 -22.92
N HIS A 532 -6.16 7.82 -23.09
CA HIS A 532 -5.59 8.96 -23.80
C HIS A 532 -6.17 10.28 -23.31
N LEU A 533 -5.35 11.32 -23.40
CA LEU A 533 -5.71 12.69 -23.09
C LEU A 533 -5.85 13.50 -24.38
N LYS A 534 -6.98 14.17 -24.54
CA LYS A 534 -7.31 15.02 -25.67
C LYS A 534 -7.59 16.43 -25.19
N SER A 535 -7.08 17.43 -25.88
CA SER A 535 -7.45 18.82 -25.62
C SER A 535 -7.67 19.59 -26.92
N HIS A 536 -8.75 20.37 -26.99
CA HIS A 536 -9.11 21.20 -28.16
C HIS A 536 -9.05 20.41 -29.49
N GLY A 537 -9.54 19.18 -29.48
CA GLY A 537 -9.50 18.30 -30.65
C GLY A 537 -8.17 17.58 -30.90
N ALA A 538 -7.06 18.01 -30.29
CA ALA A 538 -5.74 17.43 -30.45
C ALA A 538 -5.42 16.41 -29.35
N TYR A 539 -4.76 15.30 -29.70
CA TYR A 539 -4.30 14.32 -28.72
C TYR A 539 -2.98 14.77 -28.11
N LEU A 540 -2.95 14.91 -26.78
CA LEU A 540 -1.74 15.26 -26.02
C LEU A 540 -0.90 14.03 -25.68
N THR A 541 -1.54 12.87 -25.61
CA THR A 541 -0.88 11.57 -25.45
C THR A 541 -1.19 10.71 -26.67
N PRO A 542 -0.43 9.63 -26.92
CA PRO A 542 -0.80 8.67 -27.96
C PRO A 542 -2.23 8.16 -27.72
N VAL A 543 -2.98 8.01 -28.81
CA VAL A 543 -4.37 7.51 -28.77
C VAL A 543 -4.36 6.07 -28.29
N ASP A 544 -5.23 5.76 -27.32
CA ASP A 544 -5.38 4.43 -26.73
C ASP A 544 -4.03 3.81 -26.30
N ALA A 545 -3.16 4.62 -25.69
CA ALA A 545 -1.91 4.12 -25.13
C ALA A 545 -2.20 3.10 -24.01
N PRO A 546 -1.47 1.99 -23.95
CA PRO A 546 -1.67 0.98 -22.91
C PRO A 546 -1.36 1.54 -21.53
N MET A 547 -2.01 1.02 -20.49
CA MET A 547 -1.82 1.52 -19.12
C MET A 547 -0.35 1.54 -18.67
N ALA A 548 0.44 0.55 -19.10
CA ALA A 548 1.88 0.47 -18.83
C ALA A 548 2.69 1.69 -19.32
N TYR A 549 2.20 2.41 -20.35
CA TYR A 549 2.82 3.67 -20.78
C TYR A 549 2.71 4.75 -19.69
N PHE A 550 1.56 4.85 -19.04
CA PHE A 550 1.29 5.85 -18.00
C PHE A 550 1.79 5.43 -16.63
N SER A 551 1.73 4.15 -16.30
CA SER A 551 2.18 3.65 -15.00
C SER A 551 3.70 3.52 -14.96
N ASN A 552 4.34 2.92 -15.97
CA ASN A 552 5.75 2.55 -15.89
C ASN A 552 6.64 3.51 -16.69
N TYR A 553 6.31 3.78 -17.95
CA TYR A 553 7.19 4.57 -18.81
C TYR A 553 7.25 6.04 -18.39
N GLN A 554 6.09 6.69 -18.21
CA GLN A 554 6.01 8.09 -17.78
C GLN A 554 6.69 8.30 -16.41
N SER A 555 6.42 7.43 -15.43
CA SER A 555 7.05 7.54 -14.11
C SER A 555 8.57 7.35 -14.18
N THR A 556 9.05 6.38 -14.95
CA THR A 556 10.49 6.11 -15.06
C THR A 556 11.21 7.21 -15.84
N ARG A 557 10.56 7.82 -16.82
CA ARG A 557 11.15 8.87 -17.66
C ARG A 557 11.22 10.23 -16.97
N PHE A 558 10.17 10.61 -16.24
CA PHE A 558 10.00 11.96 -15.68
C PHE A 558 10.04 12.01 -14.15
N GLY A 559 10.05 10.87 -13.47
CA GLY A 559 10.14 10.78 -12.01
C GLY A 559 11.60 10.66 -11.55
N ALA A 560 12.14 11.70 -10.92
CA ALA A 560 13.49 11.66 -10.35
C ALA A 560 13.57 10.85 -9.03
N LYS A 561 12.43 10.49 -8.41
CA LYS A 561 12.39 9.99 -7.02
C LYS A 561 11.61 8.67 -6.80
N ALA A 562 10.79 8.20 -7.73
CA ALA A 562 10.08 6.92 -7.60
C ALA A 562 9.86 6.21 -8.96
N CYS A 563 10.09 4.89 -8.98
CA CYS A 563 9.53 4.01 -10.01
C CYS A 563 8.18 3.52 -9.50
N SER A 564 7.09 3.85 -10.20
CA SER A 564 5.79 3.26 -9.90
C SER A 564 5.87 1.77 -10.24
N GLY A 565 5.58 0.92 -9.26
CA GLY A 565 5.38 -0.52 -9.44
C GLY A 565 3.90 -0.86 -9.62
N ALA A 566 3.02 0.15 -9.53
CA ALA A 566 1.59 0.02 -9.69
C ALA A 566 1.21 -0.37 -11.12
N VAL A 567 0.48 -1.47 -11.22
CA VAL A 567 -0.08 -1.97 -12.48
C VAL A 567 -1.31 -1.14 -12.92
N ASP A 568 -1.88 -0.35 -12.02
CA ASP A 568 -3.27 0.14 -12.06
C ASP A 568 -3.44 1.67 -11.93
N LYS A 569 -2.36 2.41 -11.67
CA LYS A 569 -2.36 3.88 -11.52
C LYS A 569 -1.42 4.51 -12.53
N GLY A 570 -1.84 5.62 -13.13
CA GLY A 570 -1.14 6.24 -14.25
C GLY A 570 -0.81 7.70 -13.96
N GLN A 571 0.28 8.18 -14.55
CA GLN A 571 0.67 9.58 -14.53
C GLN A 571 0.90 10.11 -15.94
N ILE A 572 0.46 11.36 -16.17
CA ILE A 572 0.80 12.18 -17.32
C ILE A 572 1.57 13.39 -16.80
N SER A 573 2.82 13.52 -17.23
CA SER A 573 3.69 14.63 -16.85
C SER A 573 3.74 15.67 -17.95
N PHE A 574 3.55 16.94 -17.56
CA PHE A 574 3.85 18.10 -18.41
C PHE A 574 5.11 18.84 -17.96
N ALA A 575 5.58 18.56 -16.74
CA ALA A 575 6.86 19.00 -16.22
C ALA A 575 7.99 18.07 -16.70
N LEU A 576 9.18 18.65 -16.90
CA LEU A 576 10.38 17.88 -17.24
C LEU A 576 10.97 17.19 -16.00
N GLU A 577 10.86 17.86 -14.85
CA GLU A 577 11.34 17.39 -13.56
C GLU A 577 10.18 17.42 -12.56
N ASN A 578 9.69 16.24 -12.18
CA ASN A 578 8.59 16.12 -11.25
C ASN A 578 9.05 16.11 -9.80
N GLY A 579 8.35 16.90 -8.98
CA GLY A 579 8.53 16.92 -7.53
C GLY A 579 9.68 17.80 -7.04
N GLU A 580 10.32 18.58 -7.91
CA GLU A 580 11.24 19.64 -7.51
C GLU A 580 10.48 20.95 -7.24
N TRP A 581 11.05 21.80 -6.38
CA TRP A 581 10.44 23.11 -6.10
C TRP A 581 10.48 23.99 -7.36
N GLU A 582 11.58 23.95 -8.09
CA GLU A 582 11.80 24.73 -9.31
C GLU A 582 10.83 24.31 -10.41
N PHE A 583 10.31 25.34 -11.09
CA PHE A 583 9.32 25.16 -12.12
C PHE A 583 9.99 24.79 -13.46
N SER A 584 9.64 23.64 -14.02
CA SER A 584 10.22 23.17 -15.29
C SER A 584 9.28 23.31 -16.49
N SER A 585 7.99 23.01 -16.36
CA SER A 585 6.97 23.17 -17.41
C SER A 585 5.55 22.90 -16.87
N HIS A 586 4.51 23.35 -17.58
CA HIS A 586 3.10 23.10 -17.28
C HIS A 586 2.25 23.02 -18.55
N PHE A 587 1.04 22.45 -18.41
CA PHE A 587 -0.03 22.57 -19.40
C PHE A 587 -1.09 23.57 -18.92
N ASP A 588 -1.42 24.56 -19.74
CA ASP A 588 -2.39 25.61 -19.39
C ASP A 588 -3.85 25.12 -19.55
N MET A 589 -4.42 24.61 -18.46
CA MET A 589 -5.82 24.18 -18.43
C MET A 589 -6.82 25.33 -18.29
N SER A 590 -6.37 26.55 -17.96
CA SER A 590 -7.26 27.71 -17.81
C SER A 590 -7.89 28.14 -19.13
N ARG A 591 -7.11 28.04 -20.21
CA ARG A 591 -7.54 28.30 -21.59
C ARG A 591 -8.10 27.05 -22.27
N ALA A 592 -7.66 25.88 -21.83
CA ALA A 592 -8.14 24.59 -22.29
C ALA A 592 -9.38 24.12 -21.52
N ARG A 593 -10.51 24.82 -21.72
CA ARG A 593 -11.82 24.39 -21.21
C ARG A 593 -12.35 23.09 -21.85
N GLU A 594 -11.60 22.57 -22.83
CA GLU A 594 -11.84 21.31 -23.52
C GLU A 594 -10.61 20.41 -23.35
N THR A 595 -10.50 19.75 -22.20
CA THR A 595 -9.51 18.70 -21.96
C THR A 595 -10.21 17.46 -21.41
N ASP A 596 -10.23 16.40 -22.20
CA ASP A 596 -10.93 15.15 -21.92
C ASP A 596 -9.92 14.03 -21.69
N LEU A 597 -10.12 13.28 -20.61
CA LEU A 597 -9.44 12.02 -20.34
C LEU A 597 -10.39 10.88 -20.66
N THR A 598 -9.99 10.02 -21.59
CA THR A 598 -10.75 8.83 -21.97
C THR A 598 -10.03 7.59 -21.46
N LEU A 599 -10.76 6.74 -20.74
CA LEU A 599 -10.29 5.47 -20.22
C LEU A 599 -11.11 4.32 -20.82
N LYS A 600 -10.44 3.24 -21.21
CA LYS A 600 -11.08 1.98 -21.65
C LYS A 600 -10.74 0.87 -20.67
N SER A 601 -11.74 0.06 -20.32
CA SER A 601 -11.66 -1.01 -19.34
C SER A 601 -12.43 -2.25 -19.81
N SER A 602 -11.78 -3.39 -19.75
CA SER A 602 -12.37 -4.72 -19.94
C SER A 602 -13.01 -5.28 -18.67
N VAL A 603 -12.71 -4.67 -17.52
CA VAL A 603 -13.19 -5.08 -16.19
C VAL A 603 -14.51 -4.39 -15.83
N ILE A 604 -14.62 -3.09 -16.12
CA ILE A 604 -15.82 -2.30 -15.78
C ILE A 604 -16.95 -2.57 -16.76
N SER A 605 -18.12 -2.85 -16.20
CA SER A 605 -19.34 -3.16 -16.94
C SER A 605 -20.58 -2.70 -16.16
N SER A 606 -21.77 -2.98 -16.69
CA SER A 606 -23.03 -2.69 -16.00
C SER A 606 -23.19 -3.46 -14.68
N THR A 607 -22.52 -4.60 -14.51
CA THR A 607 -22.54 -5.39 -13.28
C THR A 607 -21.36 -5.07 -12.36
N THR A 608 -20.22 -4.69 -12.93
CA THR A 608 -19.00 -4.35 -12.19
C THR A 608 -18.73 -2.86 -12.35
N THR A 609 -19.24 -2.05 -11.43
CA THR A 609 -19.05 -0.60 -11.45
C THR A 609 -17.68 -0.20 -10.91
N GLY A 610 -17.23 0.99 -11.28
CA GLY A 610 -15.97 1.55 -10.79
C GLY A 610 -16.04 3.05 -10.57
N ARG A 611 -15.04 3.59 -9.90
CA ARG A 611 -14.82 5.00 -9.65
C ARG A 611 -13.49 5.42 -10.25
N VAL A 612 -13.54 6.32 -11.21
CA VAL A 612 -12.34 7.03 -11.67
C VAL A 612 -11.99 8.09 -10.66
N VAL A 613 -10.72 8.16 -10.31
CA VAL A 613 -10.14 9.24 -9.51
C VAL A 613 -9.05 9.89 -10.33
N ILE A 614 -9.06 11.22 -10.34
CA ILE A 614 -8.09 12.05 -11.04
C ILE A 614 -7.56 13.07 -10.04
N GLN A 615 -6.24 13.08 -9.83
CA GLN A 615 -5.53 14.10 -9.10
C GLN A 615 -4.77 14.97 -10.09
N THR A 616 -4.88 16.29 -9.97
CA THR A 616 -4.04 17.23 -10.72
C THR A 616 -3.17 18.02 -9.74
N THR A 617 -1.90 18.21 -10.10
CA THR A 617 -1.00 19.14 -9.40
C THR A 617 -1.01 20.46 -10.15
N ALA A 618 -1.77 21.41 -9.63
CA ALA A 618 -1.98 22.72 -10.20
C ALA A 618 -1.02 23.75 -9.62
N ILE A 619 -0.56 24.70 -10.44
CA ILE A 619 0.25 25.84 -10.02
C ILE A 619 -0.65 27.04 -9.81
N ASN A 620 -0.42 27.75 -8.71
CA ASN A 620 -1.03 29.04 -8.45
C ASN A 620 -0.04 30.00 -7.78
N PHE A 621 -0.47 31.23 -7.55
CA PHE A 621 0.29 32.20 -6.76
C PHE A 621 -0.51 32.60 -5.53
N LEU A 622 0.11 32.49 -4.36
CA LEU A 622 -0.42 33.03 -3.11
C LEU A 622 0.09 34.46 -2.95
N MET A 623 -0.84 35.42 -2.96
CA MET A 623 -0.56 36.80 -2.60
C MET A 623 -0.99 37.01 -1.16
N ILE A 624 -0.13 37.63 -0.36
CA ILE A 624 -0.44 37.93 1.02
C ILE A 624 -0.40 39.45 1.20
N ALA A 625 -1.53 40.05 1.53
CA ALA A 625 -1.68 41.48 1.73
C ALA A 625 -2.69 41.75 2.86
N GLU A 626 -2.33 42.65 3.78
CA GLU A 626 -3.22 43.20 4.81
C GLU A 626 -3.97 42.15 5.68
N GLY A 627 -3.32 41.03 6.00
CA GLY A 627 -3.93 39.95 6.80
C GLY A 627 -4.90 39.05 6.03
N SER A 628 -4.89 39.13 4.70
CA SER A 628 -5.60 38.21 3.81
C SER A 628 -4.62 37.45 2.93
N ALA A 629 -4.91 36.17 2.70
CA ALA A 629 -4.21 35.35 1.73
C ALA A 629 -5.18 35.00 0.60
N VAL A 630 -4.84 35.40 -0.62
CA VAL A 630 -5.68 35.20 -1.80
C VAL A 630 -4.88 34.52 -2.89
N LEU A 631 -5.46 33.49 -3.49
CA LEU A 631 -4.93 32.89 -4.71
C LEU A 631 -5.16 33.83 -5.87
N ARG A 632 -4.11 34.17 -6.62
CA ARG A 632 -4.20 35.08 -7.77
C ARG A 632 -5.19 34.59 -8.82
N PHE A 633 -5.19 33.28 -9.06
CA PHE A 633 -6.20 32.63 -9.88
C PHE A 633 -7.20 31.98 -8.93
N ALA A 634 -8.25 32.70 -8.55
CA ALA A 634 -9.38 32.13 -7.82
C ALA A 634 -10.36 31.45 -8.80
N SER A 635 -10.92 30.32 -8.39
CA SER A 635 -11.80 29.46 -9.22
C SER A 635 -13.15 30.07 -9.54
#